data_AF-A0A259DFZ7-F1
#
_entry.id   AF-A0A259DFZ7-F1
#
_cell.length_a   1.000
_cell.length_b   1.000
_cell.length_c   1.000
_cell.angle_alpha   90.00
_cell.angle_beta   90.00
_cell.angle_gamma   90.00
#
_symmetry.space_group_name_H-M   'P 1'
#
loop_
_entity.id
_entity.type
_entity.pdbx_description
1 polymer ?
#
loop_
_entity_poly.entity_id
_entity_poly.type
_entity_poly.pdbx_seq_one_letter_code
_entity_poly.pdbx_strand_id
1 'polypeptide(L)' 'MTPNGEFKRLFPVRFRHLADEATFKRWDWVDFKYRLPTSDRRPESCRVWEDSIVVNGEMPPKDRAPFLNRLVS' A
#
# COMPACT_ATOMS: atom_id res chain seq x y z
N MET A 1 1.87 3.91 0.77
CA MET A 1 3.11 4.71 0.73
C MET A 1 4.21 3.86 1.33
N THR A 2 5.44 3.94 0.83
CA THR A 2 6.58 3.22 1.42
C THR A 2 7.07 3.94 2.68
N PRO A 3 7.80 3.26 3.58
CA PRO A 3 8.45 3.91 4.72
C PRO A 3 9.39 5.07 4.32
N ASN A 4 9.87 5.09 3.08
CA ASN A 4 10.74 6.13 2.54
C ASN A 4 9.96 7.34 1.98
N GLY A 5 8.62 7.34 2.05
CA GLY A 5 7.77 8.43 1.57
C GLY A 5 7.38 8.33 0.09
N GLU A 6 7.67 7.20 -0.56
CA GLU A 6 7.29 7.02 -1.97
C GLU A 6 5.83 6.62 -2.09
N PHE A 7 5.11 7.30 -2.97
CA PHE A 7 3.76 6.90 -3.32
C PHE A 7 3.80 5.78 -4.35
N LYS A 8 3.07 4.70 -4.06
CA LYS A 8 2.81 3.62 -5.02
C LYS A 8 1.35 3.69 -5.42
N ARG A 9 1.08 3.62 -6.72
CA ARG A 9 -0.26 3.56 -7.27
C ARG A 9 -0.62 2.11 -7.53
N LEU A 10 -1.54 1.59 -6.72
CA LEU A 10 -2.04 0.24 -6.88
C LEU A 10 -3.12 0.21 -7.96
N PHE A 11 -3.02 -0.75 -8.87
CA PHE A 11 -4.16 -1.10 -9.72
C PHE A 11 -5.33 -1.59 -8.86
N PRO A 12 -6.57 -1.56 -9.39
CA PRO A 12 -7.74 -2.00 -8.64
C PRO A 12 -7.53 -3.39 -8.01
N VAL A 13 -7.64 -3.42 -6.68
CA VAL A 13 -7.65 -4.65 -5.88
C VAL A 13 -9.10 -5.02 -5.64
N ARG A 14 -9.44 -6.29 -5.83
CA ARG A 14 -10.75 -6.89 -5.55
C ARG A 14 -10.93 -7.06 -4.05
N PHE A 15 -11.01 -5.93 -3.37
CA PHE A 15 -10.96 -5.83 -1.91
C PHE A 15 -11.99 -6.72 -1.20
N ARG A 16 -13.19 -6.87 -1.76
CA ARG A 16 -14.26 -7.71 -1.21
C ARG A 16 -14.00 -9.22 -1.27
N HIS A 17 -13.04 -9.66 -2.08
CA HIS A 17 -12.69 -11.07 -2.26
C HIS A 17 -11.34 -11.40 -1.64
N LEU A 18 -10.72 -10.45 -0.92
CA LEU A 18 -9.54 -10.74 -0.14
C LEU A 18 -9.92 -11.68 1.00
N ALA A 19 -8.98 -12.55 1.39
CA ALA A 19 -9.12 -13.30 2.63
C ALA A 19 -9.19 -12.33 3.81
N ASP A 20 -9.83 -12.75 4.91
CA ASP A 20 -10.02 -11.88 6.08
C ASP A 20 -8.68 -11.38 6.64
N GLU A 21 -7.62 -12.19 6.56
CA GLU A 21 -6.27 -11.83 7.03
C GLU A 21 -5.54 -10.86 6.08
N ALA A 22 -5.97 -10.80 4.82
CA ALA A 22 -5.44 -9.89 3.80
C ALA A 22 -6.24 -8.58 3.70
N THR A 23 -7.30 -8.43 4.50
CA THR A 23 -8.12 -7.22 4.53
C THR A 23 -7.46 -6.16 5.42
N PHE A 24 -7.16 -5.01 4.82
CA PHE A 24 -6.48 -3.90 5.48
C PHE A 24 -7.31 -2.62 5.45
N LYS A 25 -7.05 -1.71 6.40
CA LYS A 25 -7.71 -0.41 6.53
C LYS A 25 -6.71 0.73 6.39
N ARG A 26 -7.23 1.95 6.45
CA ARG A 26 -6.41 3.16 6.42
C ARG A 26 -5.41 3.12 7.59
N TRP A 27 -4.15 3.42 7.28
CA TRP A 27 -2.99 3.41 8.19
C TRP A 27 -2.37 2.04 8.48
N ASP A 28 -2.85 0.97 7.86
CA ASP A 28 -2.16 -0.31 7.95
C ASP A 28 -0.90 -0.33 7.09
N TRP A 29 0.14 -0.91 7.64
CA TRP A 29 1.32 -1.33 6.91
C TRP A 29 1.04 -2.67 6.26
N VAL A 30 1.23 -2.73 4.95
CA VAL A 30 1.01 -3.93 4.16
C VAL A 30 2.23 -4.26 3.32
N ASP A 31 2.65 -5.51 3.37
CA ASP A 31 3.62 -6.08 2.44
C ASP A 31 2.87 -6.84 1.35
N PHE A 32 3.34 -6.70 0.11
CA PHE A 32 2.75 -7.43 -1.02
C PHE A 32 3.76 -7.58 -2.14
N LYS A 33 3.59 -8.64 -2.94
CA LYS A 33 4.27 -8.80 -4.22
C LYS A 33 3.48 -8.06 -5.30
N TYR A 34 4.19 -7.46 -6.24
CA TYR A 34 3.56 -6.80 -7.38
C TYR A 34 4.38 -7.01 -8.65
N ARG A 35 3.72 -6.81 -9.78
CA ARG A 35 4.33 -6.76 -11.12
C ARG A 35 4.15 -5.37 -11.71
N LEU A 36 5.08 -4.97 -12.58
CA LEU A 36 4.92 -3.76 -13.37
C LEU A 36 3.83 -3.99 -14.43
N PRO A 37 2.89 -3.05 -14.63
CA PRO A 37 1.90 -3.15 -15.69
C PRO A 37 2.57 -3.04 -17.06
N THR A 38 2.06 -3.78 -18.05
CA THR A 38 2.58 -3.75 -19.42
C THR A 38 2.17 -2.49 -20.19
N SER A 39 0.98 -1.97 -19.91
CA SER A 39 0.41 -0.78 -20.59
C SER A 39 0.70 0.54 -19.87
N ASP A 40 0.97 0.51 -18.57
CA ASP A 40 1.24 1.70 -17.77
C ASP A 40 2.68 1.66 -17.26
N ARG A 41 3.54 2.47 -17.87
CA ARG A 41 4.99 2.49 -17.61
C ARG A 41 5.42 3.43 -16.49
N ARG A 42 4.48 4.01 -15.74
CA ARG A 42 4.86 4.93 -14.66
C ARG A 42 5.55 4.14 -13.54
N PRO A 43 6.66 4.65 -12.97
CA PRO A 43 7.47 3.90 -12.00
C PRO A 43 6.74 3.62 -10.68
N GLU A 44 5.70 4.40 -10.36
CA GLU A 44 4.85 4.18 -9.19
C GLU A 44 3.74 3.14 -9.41
N SER A 45 3.46 2.76 -10.65
CA SER A 45 2.37 1.86 -11.01
C SER A 45 2.67 0.41 -10.64
N CYS A 46 1.79 -0.21 -9.86
CA CYS A 46 1.99 -1.58 -9.36
C CYS A 46 0.69 -2.39 -9.48
N ARG A 47 0.76 -3.56 -10.11
CA ARG A 47 -0.34 -4.53 -10.10
C ARG A 47 -0.06 -5.60 -9.04
N VAL A 48 -0.80 -5.49 -7.94
CA VAL A 48 -0.66 -6.31 -6.73
C VAL A 48 -1.07 -7.74 -7.00
N TRP A 49 -0.37 -8.69 -6.39
CA TRP A 49 -0.78 -10.08 -6.28
C TRP A 49 -1.55 -10.20 -4.97
N GLU A 50 -2.86 -10.32 -5.09
CA GLU A 50 -3.79 -10.19 -3.96
C GLU A 50 -3.52 -11.24 -2.86
N ASP A 51 -3.20 -12.47 -3.25
CA ASP A 51 -2.86 -13.58 -2.35
C ASP A 51 -1.52 -13.40 -1.61
N SER A 52 -0.76 -12.35 -1.93
CA SER A 52 0.52 -12.05 -1.27
C SER A 52 0.45 -10.92 -0.26
N ILE A 53 -0.73 -10.34 -0.06
CA ILE A 53 -0.93 -9.23 0.87
C ILE A 53 -0.81 -9.75 2.30
N VAL A 54 0.05 -9.13 3.09
CA VAL A 54 0.24 -9.40 4.51
C VAL A 54 0.11 -8.08 5.27
N VAL A 55 -0.77 -8.05 6.28
CA VAL A 55 -0.99 -6.89 7.14
C VAL A 55 -0.04 -6.96 8.33
N ASN A 56 0.90 -6.03 8.41
CA ASN A 56 1.96 -5.99 9.43
C ASN A 56 1.62 -5.13 10.65
N GLY A 57 0.40 -4.57 10.70
CA GLY A 57 -0.10 -3.74 11.80
C GLY A 57 -0.46 -2.32 11.38
N GLU A 58 -0.96 -1.53 12.32
CA GLU A 58 -1.48 -0.19 12.09
C GLU A 58 -0.50 0.88 12.59
N MET A 59 -0.30 1.94 11.81
CA MET A 59 0.44 3.13 12.25
C MET A 59 -0.29 3.83 13.42
N PRO A 60 0.39 4.05 14.56
CA PRO A 60 -0.20 4.71 15.71
C PRO A 60 -0.71 6.12 15.35
N PRO A 61 -1.85 6.56 15.91
CA PRO A 61 -2.43 7.88 15.61
C PRO A 61 -1.46 9.05 15.79
N LYS A 62 -0.60 8.99 16.80
CA LYS A 62 0.42 10.00 17.11
C LYS A 62 1.47 10.17 16.00
N ASP A 63 1.72 9.14 15.20
CA ASP A 63 2.79 9.13 14.19
C ASP A 63 2.27 9.56 12.81
N ARG A 64 0.95 9.62 12.62
CA ARG A 64 0.30 9.92 11.33
C ARG A 64 0.61 11.31 10.80
N ALA A 65 0.42 12.33 11.64
CA ALA A 65 0.67 13.72 11.25
C ALA A 65 2.16 14.00 11.00
N PRO A 66 3.09 13.60 11.89
CA PRO A 66 4.53 13.70 11.61
C PRO A 66 4.95 13.01 10.31
N PHE A 67 4.39 11.81 10.04
CA PHE A 67 4.68 11.06 8.83
C PHE A 67 4.27 11.80 7.56
N LEU A 68 3.07 12.41 7.55
CA LEU A 68 2.60 13.19 6.40
C LEU A 68 3.36 14.52 6.25
N ASN A 69 3.64 15.21 7.36
CA ASN A 69 4.31 16.52 7.33
C ASN A 69 5.68 16.47 6.66
N ARG A 70 6.41 15.35 6.78
CA ARG A 70 7.70 15.13 6.10
C ARG A 70 7.61 15.19 4.56
N LEU A 71 6.43 14.99 3.99
CA LEU A 71 6.24 14.83 2.54
C LEU A 71 5.85 16.12 1.83
N VAL A 72 5.44 17.14 2.60
CA VAL A 72 4.96 18.44 2.11
C VAL A 72 5.92 19.59 2.42
N SER A 73 7.01 19.33 3.16
CA SER A 73 8.02 20.33 3.53
C SER A 73 9.12 20.49 2.48
#